data_AF-A0A835PDD5-F1
#
_entry.id   AF-A0A835PDD5-F1
#
_cell.length_a   1.000
_cell.length_b   1.000
_cell.length_c   1.000
_cell.angle_alpha   90.00
_cell.angle_beta   90.00
_cell.angle_gamma   90.00
#
_symmetry.space_group_name_H-M   'P 1'
#
loop_
_entity.id
_entity.type
_entity.pdbx_description
1 polymer ?
#
loop_
_entity_poly.entity_id
_entity_poly.type
_entity_poly.pdbx_seq_one_letter_code
_entity_poly.pdbx_strand_id
1 'polypeptide(L)'
;MSLSEAWAKIPEKLAFYDYIGNNPAKGGLFRAGSMDNGDGISVGWLGHPVFRDKEGLELFVRRMPTFFETFPVVLVDRDGIVRADVPFRRAESKYSVEQVGVTVEFYGGEFNGVSYSDPATMKKYARCAQLGEIFELDRATFQSDGVFRSSLRDTFGTVPELCSEMFLPIILRSQRITIMSFIYNYNEMGT
;
A
#
# COMPACT_ATOMS: atom_id res chain seq x y z
N MET A 1 -31.39 -0.27 -8.13
CA MET A 1 -30.20 0.60 -8.15
C MET A 1 -29.17 -0.11 -9.00
N SER A 2 -28.66 0.54 -10.04
CA SER A 2 -27.61 -0.05 -10.89
C SER A 2 -26.28 -0.12 -10.12
N LEU A 3 -25.34 -1.00 -10.54
CA LEU A 3 -24.01 -1.06 -9.92
C LEU A 3 -23.27 0.28 -10.02
N SER A 4 -23.38 0.93 -11.18
CA SER A 4 -22.82 2.27 -11.42
C SER A 4 -23.36 3.31 -10.44
N GLU A 5 -24.69 3.35 -10.20
CA GLU A 5 -25.31 4.23 -9.20
C GLU A 5 -24.85 3.95 -7.77
N ALA A 6 -24.55 2.70 -7.45
CA ALA A 6 -24.05 2.32 -6.11
C ALA A 6 -22.64 2.84 -5.89
N TRP A 7 -21.74 2.56 -6.83
CA TRP A 7 -20.34 2.95 -6.76
C TRP A 7 -20.15 4.47 -6.87
N ALA A 8 -21.00 5.16 -7.64
CA ALA A 8 -20.97 6.62 -7.74
C ALA A 8 -21.36 7.35 -6.43
N LYS A 9 -22.05 6.68 -5.49
CA LYS A 9 -22.40 7.26 -4.18
C LYS A 9 -21.26 7.19 -3.17
N ILE A 10 -20.20 6.43 -3.46
CA ILE A 10 -19.08 6.27 -2.54
C ILE A 10 -18.24 7.55 -2.56
N PRO A 11 -17.97 8.17 -1.39
CA PRO A 11 -17.08 9.32 -1.34
C PRO A 11 -15.65 8.93 -1.73
N GLU A 12 -15.02 9.71 -2.59
CA GLU A 12 -13.63 9.47 -3.03
C GLU A 12 -12.65 9.37 -1.85
N LYS A 13 -12.87 10.16 -0.80
CA LYS A 13 -12.07 10.08 0.43
C LYS A 13 -12.14 8.72 1.10
N LEU A 14 -13.30 8.05 1.07
CA LEU A 14 -13.45 6.71 1.62
C LEU A 14 -12.71 5.68 0.76
N ALA A 15 -12.85 5.78 -0.56
CA ALA A 15 -12.09 4.94 -1.50
C ALA A 15 -10.57 5.13 -1.31
N PHE A 16 -10.12 6.36 -1.05
CA PHE A 16 -8.70 6.64 -0.84
C PHE A 16 -8.14 6.00 0.43
N TYR A 17 -8.95 5.78 1.47
CA TYR A 17 -8.52 5.00 2.63
C TYR A 17 -8.31 3.51 2.32
N ASP A 18 -9.00 2.94 1.31
CA ASP A 18 -8.79 1.56 0.84
C ASP A 18 -7.65 1.45 -0.19
N TYR A 19 -6.62 2.29 -0.03
CA TYR A 19 -5.39 2.25 -0.83
C TYR A 19 -4.19 1.96 0.08
N ILE A 20 -3.39 0.94 -0.28
CA ILE A 20 -2.27 0.47 0.55
C ILE A 20 -1.16 1.50 0.70
N GLY A 21 -1.03 2.47 -0.21
CA GLY A 21 -0.06 3.56 -0.07
C GLY A 21 -0.31 4.40 1.18
N ASN A 22 -1.56 4.43 1.68
CA ASN A 22 -1.92 5.09 2.93
C ASN A 22 -1.66 4.25 4.20
N ASN A 23 -1.19 3.01 4.05
CA ASN A 23 -0.82 2.16 5.18
C ASN A 23 0.54 2.63 5.77
N PRO A 24 0.61 3.05 7.05
CA PRO A 24 1.85 3.51 7.67
C PRO A 24 2.97 2.46 7.66
N ALA A 25 2.64 1.17 7.60
CA ALA A 25 3.61 0.07 7.65
C ALA A 25 4.22 -0.30 6.28
N LYS A 26 4.07 0.56 5.26
CA LYS A 26 4.64 0.37 3.91
C LYS A 26 5.85 1.26 3.60
N GLY A 27 6.21 2.14 4.53
CA GLY A 27 7.37 3.02 4.38
C GLY A 27 8.70 2.31 4.60
N GLY A 28 9.77 3.10 4.72
CA GLY A 28 11.10 2.60 5.02
C GLY A 28 11.92 3.66 5.76
N LEU A 29 12.81 3.21 6.66
CA LEU A 29 13.51 4.08 7.61
C LEU A 29 14.26 5.25 6.95
N PHE A 30 14.90 5.01 5.81
CA PHE A 30 15.70 6.02 5.10
C PHE A 30 14.95 6.69 3.94
N ARG A 31 13.65 6.41 3.78
CA ARG A 31 12.83 7.02 2.73
C ARG A 31 12.24 8.33 3.24
N ALA A 32 13.07 9.37 3.33
CA ALA A 32 12.73 10.65 3.94
C ALA A 32 11.85 11.55 3.05
N GLY A 33 10.81 12.14 3.60
CA GLY A 33 9.92 13.08 2.89
C GLY A 33 8.44 12.77 3.13
N SER A 34 7.57 13.51 2.41
CA SER A 34 6.12 13.25 2.41
C SER A 34 5.78 11.98 1.64
N MET A 35 4.56 11.48 1.83
CA MET A 35 4.02 10.37 1.04
C MET A 35 3.94 10.73 -0.45
N ASP A 36 3.57 11.97 -0.78
CA ASP A 36 3.47 12.48 -2.16
C ASP A 36 4.81 12.39 -2.94
N ASN A 37 5.96 12.46 -2.25
CA ASN A 37 7.27 12.26 -2.87
C ASN A 37 7.52 10.79 -3.29
N GLY A 38 6.74 9.87 -2.73
CA GLY A 38 6.77 8.45 -3.04
C GLY A 38 5.91 8.12 -4.25
N ASP A 39 4.62 7.89 -4.03
CA ASP A 39 3.67 7.42 -5.04
C ASP A 39 3.11 8.55 -5.93
N GLY A 40 3.00 9.77 -5.40
CA GLY A 40 2.56 10.96 -6.14
C GLY A 40 1.34 11.63 -5.50
N ILE A 41 0.91 12.75 -6.07
CA ILE A 41 -0.29 13.46 -5.60
C ILE A 41 -1.52 12.78 -6.19
N SER A 42 -2.49 12.40 -5.36
CA SER A 42 -3.77 11.87 -5.83
C SER A 42 -4.60 12.96 -6.52
N VAL A 43 -4.91 12.77 -7.81
CA VAL A 43 -5.70 13.70 -8.63
C VAL A 43 -7.18 13.33 -8.58
N GLY A 44 -7.49 12.04 -8.75
CA GLY A 44 -8.88 11.56 -8.80
C GLY A 44 -9.00 10.05 -8.68
N TRP A 45 -10.20 9.58 -8.32
CA TRP A 45 -10.53 8.15 -8.27
C TRP A 45 -10.97 7.67 -9.65
N LEU A 46 -10.30 6.65 -10.17
CA LEU A 46 -10.62 6.11 -11.51
C LEU A 46 -11.92 5.31 -11.53
N GLY A 47 -12.39 4.83 -10.37
CA GLY A 47 -13.54 3.95 -10.24
C GLY A 47 -13.16 2.55 -9.75
N HIS A 48 -14.16 1.80 -9.33
CA HIS A 48 -13.96 0.44 -8.83
C HIS A 48 -13.82 -0.55 -10.00
N PRO A 49 -12.68 -1.25 -10.14
CA PRO A 49 -12.47 -2.22 -11.20
C PRO A 49 -13.10 -3.57 -10.86
N VAL A 50 -14.02 -4.04 -11.71
CA VAL A 50 -14.59 -5.39 -11.65
C VAL A 50 -14.00 -6.23 -12.76
N PHE A 51 -13.30 -7.29 -12.38
CA PHE A 51 -12.71 -8.22 -13.33
C PHE A 51 -13.70 -9.34 -13.63
N ARG A 52 -13.83 -9.72 -14.90
CA ARG A 52 -14.66 -10.86 -15.33
C ARG A 52 -13.91 -11.75 -16.28
N ASP A 53 -14.08 -13.05 -16.16
CA ASP A 53 -13.61 -13.98 -17.18
C ASP A 53 -14.52 -13.99 -18.43
N LYS A 54 -14.16 -14.80 -19.42
CA LYS A 54 -14.96 -15.01 -20.63
C LYS A 54 -16.36 -15.60 -20.39
N GLU A 55 -16.57 -16.27 -19.26
CA GLU A 55 -17.85 -16.87 -18.85
C GLU A 55 -18.72 -15.87 -18.07
N GLY A 56 -18.18 -14.67 -17.79
CA GLY A 56 -18.84 -13.60 -17.04
C GLY A 56 -18.73 -13.77 -15.52
N LEU A 57 -17.92 -14.72 -15.03
CA LEU A 57 -17.66 -14.90 -13.61
C LEU A 57 -16.77 -13.77 -13.10
N GLU A 58 -17.17 -13.20 -11.97
CA GLU A 58 -16.46 -12.12 -11.31
C GLU A 58 -15.20 -12.64 -10.61
N LEU A 59 -14.08 -12.00 -10.90
CA LEU A 59 -12.78 -12.33 -10.33
C LEU A 59 -12.29 -11.20 -9.42
N PHE A 60 -11.61 -11.60 -8.35
CA PHE A 60 -11.06 -10.71 -7.33
C PHE A 60 -9.54 -10.77 -7.36
N VAL A 61 -8.89 -9.61 -7.40
CA VAL A 61 -7.44 -9.53 -7.31
C VAL A 61 -7.02 -9.72 -5.85
N ARG A 62 -6.09 -10.63 -5.60
CA ARG A 62 -5.53 -10.82 -4.25
C ARG A 62 -4.73 -9.58 -3.85
N ARG A 63 -5.21 -8.85 -2.82
CA ARG A 63 -4.51 -7.68 -2.27
C ARG A 63 -3.13 -8.05 -1.70
N MET A 64 -2.17 -7.15 -1.84
CA MET A 64 -0.83 -7.28 -1.27
C MET A 64 -0.89 -7.20 0.27
N PRO A 65 -0.40 -8.22 1.01
CA PRO A 65 -0.24 -8.11 2.45
C PRO A 65 0.87 -7.12 2.82
N THR A 66 0.78 -6.50 4.00
CA THR A 66 1.70 -5.44 4.47
C THR A 66 3.18 -5.83 4.39
N PHE A 67 3.52 -7.06 4.74
CA PHE A 67 4.91 -7.55 4.83
C PHE A 67 5.67 -7.56 3.49
N PHE A 68 4.97 -7.71 2.37
CA PHE A 68 5.61 -7.89 1.07
C PHE A 68 5.96 -6.55 0.43
N GLU A 69 7.17 -6.39 -0.10
CA GLU A 69 7.49 -5.26 -0.99
C GLU A 69 6.95 -5.48 -2.41
N THR A 70 7.09 -6.71 -2.92
CA THR A 70 6.55 -7.16 -4.20
C THR A 70 5.64 -8.36 -3.98
N PHE A 71 4.52 -8.42 -4.69
CA PHE A 71 3.57 -9.53 -4.57
C PHE A 71 3.00 -9.85 -5.96
N PRO A 72 2.77 -11.13 -6.29
CA PRO A 72 2.30 -11.52 -7.62
C PRO A 72 0.83 -11.13 -7.83
N VAL A 73 0.46 -10.94 -9.10
CA VAL A 73 -0.94 -10.69 -9.49
C VAL A 73 -1.63 -12.04 -9.67
N VAL A 74 -2.58 -12.31 -8.79
CA VAL A 74 -3.41 -13.51 -8.81
C VAL A 74 -4.88 -13.09 -8.72
N LEU A 75 -5.70 -13.62 -9.62
CA LEU A 75 -7.13 -13.42 -9.66
C LEU A 75 -7.83 -14.69 -9.19
N VAL A 76 -8.67 -14.54 -8.19
CA VAL A 76 -9.43 -15.63 -7.56
C VAL A 76 -10.92 -15.42 -7.76
N ASP A 77 -11.66 -16.53 -7.80
CA ASP A 77 -13.12 -16.54 -7.77
C ASP A 77 -13.64 -16.24 -6.34
N ARG A 78 -14.95 -16.16 -6.17
CA ARG A 78 -15.63 -16.01 -4.87
C ARG A 78 -15.28 -17.11 -3.87
N ASP A 79 -15.03 -18.31 -4.38
CA ASP A 79 -14.64 -19.48 -3.57
C ASP A 79 -13.13 -19.51 -3.24
N GLY A 80 -12.37 -18.51 -3.67
CA GLY A 80 -10.91 -18.45 -3.47
C GLY A 80 -10.10 -19.33 -4.43
N ILE A 81 -10.73 -19.90 -5.44
CA ILE A 81 -10.08 -20.70 -6.48
C ILE A 81 -9.37 -19.77 -7.47
N VAL A 82 -8.11 -20.06 -7.80
CA VAL A 82 -7.34 -19.28 -8.78
C VAL A 82 -7.90 -19.52 -10.18
N ARG A 83 -8.25 -18.42 -10.87
CA ARG A 83 -8.80 -18.45 -12.24
C ARG A 83 -7.90 -17.78 -13.25
N ALA A 84 -7.16 -16.75 -12.86
CA ALA A 84 -6.19 -16.10 -13.74
C ALA A 84 -4.98 -15.60 -12.96
N ASP A 85 -3.84 -15.47 -13.63
CA ASP A 85 -2.61 -14.93 -13.08
C ASP A 85 -1.80 -14.15 -14.14
N VAL A 86 -0.81 -13.40 -13.66
CA VAL A 86 0.26 -12.88 -14.52
C VAL A 86 1.49 -13.75 -14.32
N PRO A 87 1.76 -14.70 -15.24
CA PRO A 87 2.81 -15.70 -15.05
C PRO A 87 4.19 -15.05 -15.11
N PHE A 88 5.08 -15.47 -14.21
CA PHE A 88 6.50 -15.12 -14.29
C PHE A 88 7.17 -15.84 -15.48
N ARG A 89 6.96 -17.17 -15.60
CA ARG A 89 7.45 -17.98 -16.72
C ARG A 89 6.31 -18.24 -17.71
N ARG A 90 6.44 -17.74 -18.94
CA ARG A 90 5.38 -17.85 -19.96
C ARG A 90 5.25 -19.24 -20.59
N ALA A 91 6.30 -20.06 -20.55
CA ALA A 91 6.35 -21.35 -21.26
C ALA A 91 5.34 -22.40 -20.75
N GLU A 92 4.93 -22.31 -19.48
CA GLU A 92 4.06 -23.30 -18.82
C GLU A 92 2.78 -22.66 -18.26
N SER A 93 2.44 -21.44 -18.69
CA SER A 93 1.26 -20.73 -18.16
C SER A 93 -0.04 -21.33 -18.69
N LYS A 94 -0.94 -21.66 -17.76
CA LYS A 94 -2.30 -22.17 -18.02
C LYS A 94 -3.40 -21.19 -17.62
N TYR A 95 -3.07 -20.20 -16.80
CA TYR A 95 -4.00 -19.24 -16.21
C TYR A 95 -3.70 -17.81 -16.68
N SER A 96 -2.99 -17.66 -17.80
CA SER A 96 -2.63 -16.34 -18.30
C SER A 96 -3.89 -15.53 -18.63
N VAL A 97 -3.86 -14.23 -18.31
CA VAL A 97 -4.95 -13.28 -18.61
C VAL A 97 -5.39 -13.36 -20.08
N GLU A 98 -4.46 -13.58 -21.01
CA GLU A 98 -4.74 -13.75 -22.44
C GLU A 98 -5.50 -15.04 -22.76
N GLN A 99 -5.14 -16.15 -22.11
CA GLN A 99 -5.77 -17.46 -22.35
C GLN A 99 -7.16 -17.54 -21.74
N VAL A 100 -7.33 -16.94 -20.56
CA VAL A 100 -8.61 -16.92 -19.83
C VAL A 100 -9.57 -15.89 -20.44
N GLY A 101 -9.04 -14.84 -21.08
CA GLY A 101 -9.85 -13.79 -21.69
C GLY A 101 -10.50 -12.86 -20.66
N VAL A 102 -9.73 -12.45 -19.64
CA VAL A 102 -10.26 -11.59 -18.57
C VAL A 102 -10.48 -10.17 -19.11
N THR A 103 -11.60 -9.58 -18.73
CA THR A 103 -11.98 -8.19 -19.00
C THR A 103 -12.13 -7.42 -17.70
N VAL A 104 -11.97 -6.10 -17.74
CA VAL A 104 -12.20 -5.20 -16.60
C VAL A 104 -13.24 -4.18 -16.99
N GLU A 105 -14.19 -3.96 -16.09
CA GLU A 105 -15.24 -2.94 -16.20
C GLU A 105 -15.16 -2.03 -14.97
N PHE A 106 -15.21 -0.72 -15.18
CA PHE A 106 -15.13 0.26 -14.10
C PHE A 106 -16.51 0.79 -13.72
N TYR A 107 -16.74 0.93 -12.42
CA TYR A 107 -17.97 1.53 -11.88
C TYR A 107 -17.64 2.69 -10.95
N GLY A 108 -18.36 3.81 -11.13
CA GLY A 108 -18.05 5.05 -10.42
C GLY A 108 -16.74 5.69 -10.90
N GLY A 109 -16.35 6.79 -10.27
CA GLY A 109 -15.14 7.54 -10.61
C GLY A 109 -15.12 8.05 -12.05
N GLU A 110 -13.91 8.34 -12.53
CA GLU A 110 -13.68 8.91 -13.86
C GLU A 110 -13.99 7.92 -15.00
N PHE A 111 -13.72 6.62 -14.82
CA PHE A 111 -13.91 5.60 -15.86
C PHE A 111 -15.24 4.86 -15.76
N ASN A 112 -16.25 5.47 -15.15
CA ASN A 112 -17.56 4.85 -14.99
C ASN A 112 -18.15 4.33 -16.32
N GLY A 113 -18.43 3.02 -16.39
CA GLY A 113 -19.00 2.36 -17.57
C GLY A 113 -18.00 2.03 -18.68
N VAL A 114 -16.71 2.30 -18.48
CA VAL A 114 -15.66 1.92 -19.42
C VAL A 114 -15.23 0.48 -19.17
N SER A 115 -15.11 -0.29 -20.25
CA SER A 115 -14.58 -1.65 -20.21
C SER A 115 -13.34 -1.79 -21.09
N TYR A 116 -12.39 -2.59 -20.63
CA TYR A 116 -11.18 -2.91 -21.38
C TYR A 116 -11.03 -4.44 -21.49
N SER A 117 -10.67 -4.87 -22.69
CA SER A 117 -10.35 -6.28 -23.01
C SER A 117 -8.89 -6.48 -23.42
N ASP A 118 -8.15 -5.40 -23.64
CA ASP A 118 -6.74 -5.45 -24.02
C ASP A 118 -5.88 -6.06 -22.88
N PRO A 119 -5.11 -7.13 -23.13
CA PRO A 119 -4.35 -7.79 -22.08
C PRO A 119 -3.29 -6.92 -21.41
N ALA A 120 -2.69 -5.97 -22.12
CA ALA A 120 -1.66 -5.10 -21.52
C ALA A 120 -2.29 -4.12 -20.51
N THR A 121 -3.43 -3.54 -20.89
CA THR A 121 -4.24 -2.65 -20.07
C THR A 121 -4.83 -3.39 -18.87
N MET A 122 -5.32 -4.61 -19.07
CA MET A 122 -5.79 -5.50 -18.01
C MET A 122 -4.72 -5.75 -16.95
N LYS A 123 -3.51 -6.10 -17.39
CA LYS A 123 -2.38 -6.35 -16.47
C LYS A 123 -1.98 -5.09 -15.71
N LYS A 124 -2.07 -3.91 -16.35
CA LYS A 124 -1.82 -2.63 -15.68
C LYS A 124 -2.81 -2.43 -14.53
N TYR A 125 -4.11 -2.54 -14.80
CA TYR A 125 -5.13 -2.33 -13.77
C TYR A 125 -5.18 -3.44 -12.72
N ALA A 126 -4.88 -4.70 -13.08
CA ALA A 126 -4.77 -5.78 -12.10
C ALA A 126 -3.60 -5.55 -11.12
N ARG A 127 -2.45 -5.03 -11.59
CA ARG A 127 -1.33 -4.62 -10.71
C ARG A 127 -1.72 -3.46 -9.79
N CYS A 128 -2.50 -2.50 -10.29
CA CYS A 128 -2.99 -1.39 -9.45
C CYS A 128 -4.03 -1.88 -8.43
N ALA A 129 -4.98 -2.72 -8.84
CA ALA A 129 -6.00 -3.30 -7.97
C ALA A 129 -5.41 -4.21 -6.88
N GLN A 130 -4.20 -4.73 -7.07
CA GLN A 130 -3.48 -5.42 -6.02
C GLN A 130 -3.16 -4.52 -4.82
N LEU A 131 -3.00 -3.21 -5.06
CA LEU A 131 -2.65 -2.19 -4.07
C LEU A 131 -3.88 -1.58 -3.38
N GLY A 132 -5.10 -1.82 -3.85
CA GLY A 132 -6.28 -1.14 -3.31
C GLY A 132 -7.18 -0.58 -4.40
N GLU A 133 -7.96 0.42 -4.04
CA GLU A 133 -8.65 1.29 -4.99
C GLU A 133 -7.66 2.03 -5.90
N ILE A 134 -8.08 2.32 -7.13
CA ILE A 134 -7.20 2.86 -8.16
C ILE A 134 -7.40 4.37 -8.29
N PHE A 135 -6.30 5.11 -8.15
CA PHE A 135 -6.25 6.56 -8.28
C PHE A 135 -5.31 6.98 -9.41
N GLU A 136 -5.61 8.12 -10.02
CA GLU A 136 -4.64 8.83 -10.83
C GLU A 136 -3.68 9.58 -9.91
N LEU A 137 -2.38 9.39 -10.14
CA LEU A 137 -1.31 9.99 -9.35
C LEU A 137 -0.44 10.88 -10.25
N ASP A 138 -0.37 12.17 -9.92
CA ASP A 138 0.59 13.08 -10.53
C ASP A 138 1.96 12.91 -9.85
N ARG A 139 2.92 12.43 -10.64
CA ARG A 139 4.31 12.23 -10.23
C ARG A 139 5.25 13.31 -10.75
N ALA A 140 4.80 14.16 -11.67
CA ALA A 140 5.66 15.16 -12.30
C ALA A 140 5.93 16.34 -11.34
N THR A 141 4.93 16.75 -10.57
CA THR A 141 5.03 17.90 -9.66
C THR A 141 6.15 17.75 -8.62
N PHE A 142 6.27 16.57 -8.00
CA PHE A 142 7.29 16.28 -6.98
C PHE A 142 8.44 15.38 -7.45
N GLN A 143 8.48 15.04 -8.75
CA GLN A 143 9.42 14.03 -9.28
C GLN A 143 9.39 12.72 -8.49
N SER A 144 8.17 12.26 -8.17
CA SER A 144 7.95 11.16 -7.22
C SER A 144 8.57 9.85 -7.71
N ASP A 145 9.31 9.17 -6.84
CA ASP A 145 10.16 8.02 -7.18
C ASP A 145 9.38 6.70 -7.38
N GLY A 146 8.13 6.65 -6.93
CA GLY A 146 7.23 5.51 -7.03
C GLY A 146 7.38 4.52 -5.88
N VAL A 147 8.02 4.92 -4.77
CA VAL A 147 8.30 4.06 -3.62
C VAL A 147 7.58 4.59 -2.38
N PHE A 148 6.79 3.72 -1.73
CA PHE A 148 6.02 4.09 -0.55
C PHE A 148 6.87 4.63 0.61
N ARG A 149 6.31 5.64 1.29
CA ARG A 149 6.89 6.33 2.45
C ARG A 149 6.01 6.14 3.69
N SER A 150 6.60 6.28 4.87
CA SER A 150 5.87 6.20 6.14
C SER A 150 5.07 7.48 6.35
N SER A 151 3.89 7.36 6.97
CA SER A 151 3.10 8.53 7.37
C SER A 151 3.62 9.17 8.66
N LEU A 152 3.16 10.37 8.97
CA LEU A 152 3.49 11.07 10.22
C LEU A 152 3.19 10.26 11.48
N ARG A 153 2.20 9.35 11.43
CA ARG A 153 1.85 8.46 12.54
C ARG A 153 3.03 7.59 12.96
N ASP A 154 3.76 7.07 11.98
CA ASP A 154 4.89 6.19 12.19
C ASP A 154 6.16 7.01 12.50
N THR A 155 6.42 8.04 11.69
CA THR A 155 7.62 8.87 11.77
C THR A 155 7.72 9.71 13.05
N PHE A 156 6.60 10.23 13.58
CA PHE A 156 6.60 11.09 14.78
C PHE A 156 6.00 10.44 16.02
N GLY A 157 5.09 9.48 15.85
CA GLY A 157 4.45 8.81 16.98
C GLY A 157 5.21 7.54 17.34
N THR A 158 4.87 6.45 16.67
CA THR A 158 5.21 5.10 17.13
C THR A 158 6.72 4.84 17.20
N VAL A 159 7.51 5.23 16.19
CA VAL A 159 8.95 4.89 16.18
C VAL A 159 9.76 5.71 17.21
N PRO A 160 9.64 7.06 17.27
CA PRO A 160 10.37 7.84 18.26
C PRO A 160 9.96 7.58 19.70
N GLU A 161 8.66 7.38 19.96
CA GLU A 161 8.15 7.08 21.30
C GLU A 161 8.72 5.75 21.81
N LEU A 162 8.65 4.68 21.01
CA LEU A 162 9.20 3.37 21.39
C LEU A 162 10.72 3.42 21.59
N CYS A 163 11.44 4.11 20.70
CA CYS A 163 12.88 4.32 20.87
C CYS A 163 13.17 5.06 22.20
N SER A 164 12.42 6.11 22.49
CA SER A 164 12.58 6.90 23.71
C SER A 164 12.27 6.07 24.95
N GLU A 165 11.18 5.32 24.98
CA GLU A 165 10.83 4.42 26.08
C GLU A 165 11.90 3.36 26.33
N MET A 166 12.53 2.85 25.28
CA MET A 166 13.59 1.85 25.40
C MET A 166 14.90 2.44 25.93
N PHE A 167 15.31 3.62 25.44
CA PHE A 167 16.62 4.19 25.75
C PHE A 167 16.63 5.10 26.99
N LEU A 168 15.52 5.79 27.30
CA LEU A 168 15.44 6.72 28.42
C LEU A 168 15.76 6.06 29.77
N PRO A 169 15.26 4.84 30.09
CA PRO A 169 15.63 4.15 31.34
C PRO A 169 17.12 3.80 31.42
N ILE A 170 17.73 3.45 30.28
CA ILE A 170 19.17 3.11 30.20
C ILE A 170 20.01 4.36 30.47
N ILE A 171 19.66 5.48 29.83
CA ILE A 171 20.37 6.76 29.99
C ILE A 171 20.23 7.27 31.43
N LEU A 172 19.01 7.23 32.00
CA LEU A 172 18.77 7.68 33.38
C LEU A 172 19.50 6.82 34.42
N ARG A 173 19.60 5.50 34.19
CA ARG A 173 20.40 4.62 35.06
C ARG A 173 21.89 4.90 34.95
N SER A 174 22.41 5.11 33.74
CA SER A 174 23.81 5.48 33.52
C SER A 174 24.17 6.78 34.22
N GLN A 175 23.36 7.83 34.08
CA GLN A 175 23.61 9.11 34.76
C GLN A 175 23.50 9.01 36.29
N ARG A 176 22.56 8.22 36.83
CA ARG A 176 22.49 7.97 38.28
C ARG A 176 23.73 7.29 38.83
N ILE A 177 24.30 6.33 38.10
CA ILE A 177 25.55 5.65 38.48
C ILE A 177 26.72 6.65 38.47
N THR A 178 26.83 7.48 37.44
CA THR A 178 27.88 8.51 37.33
C THR A 178 27.78 9.55 38.45
N ILE A 179 26.57 10.03 38.77
CA ILE A 179 26.35 11.00 39.85
C ILE A 179 26.66 10.37 41.22
N MET A 180 26.23 9.12 41.48
CA MET A 180 26.55 8.43 42.73
C MET A 180 28.05 8.19 42.90
N SER A 181 28.75 7.82 41.82
CA SER A 181 30.21 7.64 41.85
C SER A 181 30.94 8.95 42.10
N PHE A 182 30.43 10.08 41.62
CA PHE A 182 30.99 11.41 41.87
C PHE A 182 30.79 11.85 43.33
N ILE A 183 29.59 11.61 43.90
CA ILE A 183 29.29 11.92 45.32
C ILE A 183 30.14 11.05 46.26
N TYR A 184 30.32 9.76 45.94
CA TYR A 184 31.12 8.85 46.77
C TYR A 184 32.60 9.27 46.80
N ASN A 185 33.20 9.60 45.64
CA ASN A 185 34.57 10.10 45.58
C ASN A 185 34.75 11.47 46.26
N TYR A 186 33.76 12.35 46.21
CA TYR A 186 33.83 13.65 46.88
C TYR A 186 33.84 13.52 48.41
N ASN A 187 33.09 12.57 48.97
CA ASN A 187 33.05 12.34 50.41
C ASN A 187 34.32 11.64 50.95
N GLU A 188 35.00 10.81 50.15
CA GLU A 188 36.28 10.19 50.57
C GLU A 188 37.48 11.16 50.54
N MET A 189 37.41 12.26 49.79
CA MET A 189 38.47 13.30 49.78
C MET A 189 38.29 14.36 50.88
N GLY A 190 37.21 14.28 51.67
CA GLY A 190 36.82 15.25 52.71
C GLY A 190 37.21 14.89 54.15
N THR A 191 37.98 13.82 54.36
CA THR A 191 38.57 13.41 55.65
C THR A 191 40.09 13.40 55.56
#